data_AF-A0A820QTZ4-F1
#
_entry.id   AF-A0A820QTZ4-F1
#
_cell.length_a   1.000
_cell.length_b   1.000
_cell.length_c   1.000
_cell.angle_alpha   90.00
_cell.angle_beta   90.00
_cell.angle_gamma   90.00
#
_symmetry.space_group_name_H-M   'P 1'
#
loop_
_entity.id
_entity.type
_entity.pdbx_description
1 polymer ?
#
loop_
_entity_poly.entity_id
_entity_poly.type
_entity_poly.pdbx_seq_one_letter_code
_entity_poly.pdbx_strand_id
1 'polypeptide(L)'
;MSVLPNFNRTSNGTIRPPPPNKNRSNESDFRPGKDNDTRPNMDPFDESPEMLVELPFRLYFLSQNRVPFFYPIFCLMWTLYDNILTAADLFIMAFTSIERYLFVFHHAFYRRYKRLLYRIPIPTCILFTTIWYTVLTFGYPCKNSFGYCNFQCGSLCYLKNVPAFTHFENSMFFMFPLSIIVIGNITLIIRVLVQKTHMKRQRRLGLWRRNLRMITQLTFIAILYMSIYVPSCILLIFGSYVQRGRLQPWATSVRTRYFIHLKYLIVFGCPFMVLAGQREMHRMIKKLLCRAYQRRSTQVYPMTIMNTRC
;
A
#
# COMPACT_ATOMS: atom_id res chain seq x y z
N MET A 1 -23.34 5.59 -49.95
CA MET A 1 -24.48 6.47 -50.29
C MET A 1 -24.79 7.35 -49.09
N SER A 2 -25.18 8.60 -49.34
CA SER A 2 -25.66 9.61 -48.35
C SER A 2 -24.55 10.42 -47.66
N VAL A 3 -24.00 11.45 -48.30
CA VAL A 3 -24.45 12.87 -48.37
C VAL A 3 -23.70 13.75 -47.34
N LEU A 4 -22.75 14.51 -47.87
CA LEU A 4 -22.12 15.69 -47.27
C LEU A 4 -23.10 16.87 -47.19
N PRO A 5 -22.90 17.82 -46.28
CA PRO A 5 -23.25 19.21 -46.52
C PRO A 5 -22.01 20.08 -46.72
N ASN A 6 -21.96 20.66 -47.91
CA ASN A 6 -21.23 21.88 -48.27
C ASN A 6 -21.63 23.04 -47.34
N PHE A 7 -20.66 23.77 -46.80
CA PHE A 7 -20.88 25.12 -46.29
C PHE A 7 -19.81 26.06 -46.83
N ASN A 8 -20.23 26.88 -47.78
CA ASN A 8 -19.44 27.90 -48.44
C ASN A 8 -20.14 29.24 -48.14
N ARG A 9 -19.51 30.12 -47.35
CA ARG A 9 -19.83 31.56 -47.40
C ARG A 9 -18.67 32.42 -46.91
N THR A 10 -18.09 33.09 -47.88
CA THR A 10 -17.28 34.30 -47.81
C THR A 10 -18.10 35.49 -47.28
N SER A 11 -17.51 36.33 -46.45
CA SER A 11 -17.62 37.79 -46.61
C SER A 11 -16.57 38.52 -45.75
N ASN A 12 -15.81 39.37 -46.44
CA ASN A 12 -14.85 40.33 -45.95
C ASN A 12 -15.36 41.17 -44.78
N GLY A 13 -14.57 41.25 -43.72
CA GLY A 13 -14.74 42.15 -42.60
C GLY A 13 -13.44 42.92 -42.35
N THR A 14 -13.50 44.20 -42.70
CA THR A 14 -12.48 45.24 -42.63
C THR A 14 -11.57 45.20 -41.40
N ILE A 15 -10.26 45.13 -41.65
CA ILE A 15 -9.20 45.34 -40.65
C ILE A 15 -9.25 46.81 -40.23
N ARG A 16 -9.75 47.11 -39.02
CA ARG A 16 -9.42 48.35 -38.31
C ARG A 16 -8.24 48.09 -37.38
N PRO A 17 -7.19 48.91 -37.39
CA PRO A 17 -6.16 48.85 -36.36
C PRO A 17 -6.79 49.21 -35.00
N PRO A 18 -6.47 48.46 -33.92
CA PRO A 18 -6.90 48.83 -32.58
C PRO A 18 -6.22 50.16 -32.18
N PRO A 19 -6.93 51.06 -31.48
CA PRO A 19 -6.32 52.26 -30.94
C PRO A 19 -5.23 51.89 -29.91
N PRO A 20 -4.19 52.73 -29.75
CA PRO A 20 -3.17 52.50 -28.74
C PRO A 20 -3.82 52.61 -27.36
N ASN A 21 -4.03 51.45 -26.72
CA ASN A 21 -4.53 51.39 -25.36
C ASN A 21 -3.41 51.78 -24.40
N LYS A 22 -3.20 53.09 -24.31
CA LYS A 22 -2.46 53.78 -23.28
C LYS A 22 -3.41 53.82 -22.09
N ASN A 23 -3.34 52.84 -21.19
CA ASN A 23 -3.62 53.00 -19.75
C ASN A 23 -3.59 51.69 -18.97
N ARG A 24 -2.99 51.79 -17.78
CA ARG A 24 -3.03 50.87 -16.63
C ARG A 24 -2.20 49.60 -16.74
N SER A 25 -0.91 49.83 -16.57
CA SER A 25 -0.15 49.29 -15.43
C SER A 25 -0.96 49.33 -14.11
N ASN A 26 -1.97 48.46 -13.98
CA ASN A 26 -2.34 47.90 -12.69
C ASN A 26 -1.77 46.50 -12.69
N GLU A 27 -0.46 46.44 -12.49
CA GLU A 27 0.24 45.28 -11.95
C GLU A 27 -0.35 45.08 -10.56
N SER A 28 -1.53 44.44 -10.52
CA SER A 28 -2.10 43.89 -9.32
C SER A 28 -1.14 42.79 -8.91
N ASP A 29 -0.19 43.21 -8.09
CA ASP A 29 0.66 42.46 -7.20
C ASP A 29 -0.13 41.26 -6.67
N PHE A 30 -0.09 40.17 -7.45
CA PHE A 30 -0.63 38.89 -7.07
C PHE A 30 0.35 38.38 -6.03
N ARG A 31 0.25 38.94 -4.82
CA ARG A 31 0.89 38.37 -3.64
C ARG A 31 0.38 36.94 -3.59
N PRO A 32 1.24 35.92 -3.80
CA PRO A 32 0.83 34.56 -3.49
C PRO A 32 0.42 34.62 -2.03
N GLY A 33 -0.87 34.43 -1.79
CA GLY A 33 -1.40 34.32 -0.44
C GLY A 33 -0.48 33.38 0.29
N LYS A 34 0.00 33.82 1.46
CA LYS A 34 0.56 32.90 2.46
C LYS A 34 -0.59 31.96 2.81
N ASP A 35 -0.79 30.96 1.96
CA ASP A 35 -1.48 29.74 2.31
C ASP A 35 -0.69 29.24 3.51
N ASN A 36 -1.26 29.44 4.69
CA ASN A 36 -0.87 28.72 5.89
C ASN A 36 -1.07 27.25 5.56
N ASP A 37 -0.06 26.66 4.89
CA ASP A 37 0.15 25.25 4.59
C ASP A 37 0.36 24.59 5.95
N THR A 38 -0.73 24.55 6.72
CA THR A 38 -0.94 23.75 7.89
C THR A 38 -1.02 22.34 7.33
N ARG A 39 0.14 21.83 6.91
CA ARG A 39 0.26 20.44 6.52
C ARG A 39 -0.20 19.68 7.74
N PRO A 40 -1.25 18.87 7.62
CA PRO A 40 -1.57 17.96 8.71
C PRO A 40 -0.29 17.17 8.95
N ASN A 41 0.24 17.26 10.17
CA ASN A 41 1.25 16.34 10.65
C ASN A 41 0.67 14.97 10.35
N MET A 42 1.27 14.32 9.36
CA MET A 42 0.93 12.97 8.99
C MET A 42 1.62 12.20 10.10
N ASP A 43 0.86 11.90 11.15
CA ASP A 43 1.36 11.21 12.32
C ASP A 43 2.16 10.00 11.84
N PRO A 44 3.36 9.78 12.42
CA PRO A 44 4.22 8.70 12.00
C PRO A 44 3.37 7.43 12.01
N PHE A 45 3.38 6.72 10.88
CA PHE A 45 2.82 5.38 10.76
C PHE A 45 3.30 4.61 11.99
N ASP A 46 2.41 4.43 12.96
CA ASP A 46 2.69 3.80 14.24
C ASP A 46 3.27 2.43 13.91
N GLU A 47 4.50 2.16 14.33
CA GLU A 47 5.23 0.94 13.97
C GLU A 47 4.31 -0.25 14.24
N SER A 48 3.96 -1.01 13.18
CA SER A 48 2.97 -2.07 13.27
C SER A 48 3.34 -2.99 14.44
N PRO A 49 2.54 -3.05 15.53
CA PRO A 49 2.88 -3.78 16.75
C PRO A 49 3.13 -5.28 16.48
N GLU A 50 2.63 -5.77 15.34
CA GLU A 50 2.91 -7.07 14.75
C GLU A 50 4.41 -7.40 14.70
N MET A 51 5.25 -6.44 14.26
CA MET A 51 6.67 -6.70 14.06
C MET A 51 7.40 -6.94 15.38
N LEU A 52 7.06 -6.16 16.41
CA LEU A 52 7.72 -6.23 17.71
C LEU A 52 7.35 -7.50 18.48
N VAL A 53 6.08 -7.91 18.41
CA VAL A 53 5.59 -9.04 19.19
C VAL A 53 5.87 -10.37 18.49
N GLU A 54 5.75 -10.45 17.16
CA GLU A 54 5.80 -11.75 16.49
C GLU A 54 7.20 -12.19 16.04
N LEU A 55 8.04 -11.23 15.64
CA LEU A 55 9.35 -11.52 15.06
C LEU A 55 10.27 -12.30 16.02
N PRO A 56 10.38 -11.97 17.33
CA PRO A 56 11.25 -12.70 18.24
C PRO A 56 10.86 -14.18 18.38
N PHE A 57 9.56 -14.48 18.50
CA PHE A 57 9.08 -15.85 18.66
C PHE A 57 9.31 -16.69 17.41
N ARG A 58 9.15 -16.09 16.23
CA ARG A 58 9.40 -16.79 14.97
C ARG A 58 10.88 -16.95 14.67
N LEU A 59 11.72 -15.95 14.98
CA LEU A 59 13.19 -16.10 14.89
C LEU A 59 13.70 -17.20 15.83
N TYR A 60 13.16 -17.27 17.05
CA TYR A 60 13.46 -18.37 17.97
C TYR A 60 13.04 -19.72 17.38
N PHE A 61 11.82 -19.81 16.83
CA PHE A 61 11.34 -21.03 16.17
C PHE A 61 12.23 -21.43 14.98
N LEU A 62 12.64 -20.49 14.13
CA LEU A 62 13.55 -20.77 13.00
C LEU A 62 14.94 -21.23 13.47
N SER A 63 15.43 -20.73 14.60
CA SER A 63 16.72 -21.12 15.18
C SER A 63 16.67 -22.51 15.83
N GLN A 64 15.60 -22.82 16.56
CA GLN A 64 15.53 -23.98 17.45
C GLN A 64 14.60 -25.09 16.94
N ASN A 65 13.82 -24.83 15.88
CA ASN A 65 12.76 -25.69 15.34
C ASN A 65 11.74 -26.16 16.41
N ARG A 66 11.54 -25.34 17.45
CA ARG A 66 10.61 -25.58 18.57
C ARG A 66 10.08 -24.26 19.09
N VAL A 67 8.89 -24.28 19.68
CA VAL A 67 8.31 -23.11 20.34
C VAL A 67 9.02 -22.81 21.67
N PRO A 68 9.12 -21.53 22.10
CA PRO A 68 9.82 -21.16 23.32
C PRO A 68 9.14 -21.68 24.59
N PHE A 69 7.81 -21.78 24.57
CA PHE A 69 7.02 -22.20 25.72
C PHE A 69 6.09 -23.37 25.36
N PHE A 70 6.19 -24.48 26.09
CA PHE A 70 5.39 -25.70 25.90
C PHE A 70 4.03 -25.63 26.63
N TYR A 71 3.36 -24.49 26.56
CA TYR A 71 2.05 -24.30 27.18
C TYR A 71 0.95 -24.21 26.12
N PRO A 72 -0.15 -24.99 26.25
CA PRO A 72 -1.28 -24.93 25.32
C PRO A 72 -1.88 -23.53 25.16
N ILE A 73 -1.95 -22.77 26.25
CA ILE A 73 -2.50 -21.41 26.25
C ILE A 73 -1.62 -20.44 25.46
N PHE A 74 -0.30 -20.62 25.51
CA PHE A 74 0.64 -19.80 24.74
C PHE A 74 0.44 -20.03 23.23
N CYS A 75 0.36 -21.30 22.81
CA CYS A 75 0.07 -21.67 21.43
C CYS A 75 -1.25 -21.08 20.94
N LEU A 76 -2.31 -21.22 21.74
CA LEU A 76 -3.63 -20.71 21.39
C LEU A 76 -3.63 -19.19 21.24
N MET A 77 -3.06 -18.47 22.20
CA MET A 77 -2.94 -17.01 22.13
C MET A 77 -2.10 -16.57 20.93
N TRP A 78 -0.97 -17.23 20.67
CA TRP A 78 -0.09 -16.87 19.56
C TRP A 78 -0.79 -17.06 18.20
N THR A 79 -1.44 -18.20 17.96
CA THR A 79 -2.20 -18.42 16.72
C THR A 79 -3.38 -17.45 16.60
N LEU A 80 -4.07 -17.17 17.72
CA LEU A 80 -5.16 -16.20 17.76
C LEU A 80 -4.70 -14.79 17.37
N TYR A 81 -3.62 -14.30 17.98
CA TYR A 81 -3.05 -12.99 17.68
C TYR A 81 -2.58 -12.90 16.22
N ASP A 82 -1.87 -13.91 15.70
CA ASP A 82 -1.41 -13.88 14.31
C ASP A 82 -2.58 -13.81 13.31
N ASN A 83 -3.65 -14.58 13.56
CA ASN A 83 -4.84 -14.58 12.71
C ASN A 83 -5.58 -13.24 12.77
N ILE A 84 -5.76 -12.67 13.97
CA ILE A 84 -6.41 -11.36 14.15
C ILE A 84 -5.63 -10.26 13.42
N LEU A 85 -4.31 -10.22 13.62
CA LEU A 85 -3.41 -9.21 13.04
C LEU A 85 -3.36 -9.34 11.51
N THR A 86 -3.09 -10.54 10.99
CA THR A 86 -3.05 -10.80 9.54
C THR A 86 -4.36 -10.41 8.86
N ALA A 87 -5.51 -10.75 9.47
CA ALA A 87 -6.81 -10.38 8.93
C ALA A 87 -7.07 -8.87 9.02
N ALA A 88 -6.76 -8.24 10.15
CA ALA A 88 -6.95 -6.81 10.36
C ALA A 88 -6.12 -5.99 9.36
N ASP A 89 -4.86 -6.36 9.15
CA ASP A 89 -3.96 -5.73 8.18
C ASP A 89 -4.55 -5.77 6.75
N LEU A 90 -5.01 -6.94 6.30
CA LEU A 90 -5.68 -7.08 4.99
C LEU A 90 -6.92 -6.19 4.85
N PHE A 91 -7.76 -6.13 5.88
CA PHE A 91 -8.93 -5.25 5.87
C PHE A 91 -8.53 -3.77 5.87
N ILE A 92 -7.57 -3.35 6.70
CA ILE A 92 -7.07 -1.98 6.74
C ILE A 92 -6.49 -1.58 5.38
N MET A 93 -5.77 -2.48 4.72
CA MET A 93 -5.25 -2.27 3.37
C MET A 93 -6.36 -2.15 2.32
N ALA A 94 -7.41 -2.97 2.42
CA ALA A 94 -8.59 -2.85 1.56
C ALA A 94 -9.31 -1.50 1.76
N PHE A 95 -9.53 -1.09 3.02
CA PHE A 95 -10.13 0.21 3.33
C PHE A 95 -9.25 1.38 2.86
N THR A 96 -7.94 1.28 3.01
CA THR A 96 -6.99 2.29 2.50
C THR A 96 -7.08 2.42 0.98
N SER A 97 -7.30 1.30 0.26
CA SER A 97 -7.54 1.31 -1.18
C SER A 97 -8.84 2.04 -1.53
N ILE A 98 -9.93 1.77 -0.80
CA ILE A 98 -11.23 2.45 -0.97
C ILE A 98 -11.12 3.95 -0.64
N GLU A 99 -10.43 4.32 0.43
CA GLU A 99 -10.23 5.71 0.84
C GLU A 99 -9.53 6.50 -0.28
N ARG A 100 -8.46 5.92 -0.85
CA ARG A 100 -7.72 6.54 -1.96
C ARG A 100 -8.56 6.64 -3.22
N TYR A 101 -9.37 5.63 -3.50
CA TYR A 101 -10.36 5.70 -4.58
C TYR A 101 -11.33 6.88 -4.36
N LEU A 102 -11.93 7.00 -3.18
CA LEU A 102 -12.84 8.10 -2.85
C LEU A 102 -12.15 9.47 -2.92
N PHE A 103 -10.90 9.57 -2.48
CA PHE A 103 -10.11 10.80 -2.56
C PHE A 103 -9.91 11.27 -4.00
N VAL A 104 -9.63 10.35 -4.94
CA VAL A 104 -9.38 10.66 -6.35
C VAL A 104 -10.67 11.01 -7.11
N PHE A 105 -11.76 10.29 -6.85
CA PHE A 105 -13.01 10.44 -7.60
C PHE A 105 -13.96 11.47 -7.01
N HIS A 106 -14.02 11.54 -5.68
CA HIS A 106 -15.02 12.32 -4.96
C HIS A 106 -14.36 13.26 -3.95
N HIS A 107 -13.43 14.10 -4.41
CA HIS A 107 -12.67 15.00 -3.56
C HIS A 107 -13.55 15.89 -2.64
N ALA A 108 -14.69 16.39 -3.14
CA ALA A 108 -15.62 17.19 -2.34
C ALA A 108 -16.29 16.37 -1.21
N PHE A 109 -16.71 15.14 -1.52
CA PHE A 109 -17.29 14.22 -0.54
C PHE A 109 -16.25 13.82 0.52
N TYR A 110 -15.05 13.44 0.08
CA TYR A 110 -13.95 13.08 0.96
C TYR A 110 -13.62 14.20 1.95
N ARG A 111 -13.54 15.46 1.49
CA ARG A 111 -13.26 16.60 2.37
C ARG A 111 -14.32 16.77 3.46
N ARG A 112 -15.59 16.50 3.16
CA ARG A 112 -16.70 16.61 4.13
C ARG A 112 -16.68 15.47 5.15
N TYR A 113 -16.37 14.24 4.72
CA TYR A 113 -16.46 13.03 5.55
C TYR A 113 -15.11 12.46 5.99
N LYS A 114 -14.00 13.17 5.79
CA LYS A 114 -12.63 12.70 6.08
C LYS A 114 -12.49 12.10 7.47
N ARG A 115 -13.00 12.79 8.50
CA ARG A 115 -12.90 12.35 9.89
C ARG A 115 -13.64 11.04 10.14
N LEU A 116 -14.79 10.86 9.50
CA LEU A 116 -15.63 9.66 9.62
C LEU A 116 -14.97 8.46 8.91
N LEU A 117 -14.50 8.69 7.67
CA LEU A 117 -13.86 7.67 6.84
C LEU A 117 -12.56 7.13 7.44
N TYR A 118 -11.84 7.93 8.23
CA TYR A 118 -10.63 7.46 8.91
C TYR A 118 -10.94 6.78 10.25
N ARG A 119 -11.83 7.37 11.05
CA ARG A 119 -12.03 6.96 12.45
C ARG A 119 -12.88 5.70 12.63
N ILE A 120 -13.79 5.40 11.70
CA ILE A 120 -14.71 4.26 11.83
C ILE A 120 -14.10 2.95 11.33
N PRO A 121 -13.47 2.87 10.14
CA PRO A 121 -13.09 1.57 9.58
C PRO A 121 -12.02 0.84 10.39
N ILE A 122 -10.98 1.54 10.84
CA ILE A 122 -9.86 0.94 11.56
C ILE A 122 -10.32 0.17 12.82
N PRO A 123 -11.03 0.79 13.79
CA PRO A 123 -11.49 0.05 14.96
C PRO A 123 -12.53 -1.00 14.59
N THR A 124 -13.37 -0.77 13.57
CA THR A 124 -14.37 -1.74 13.12
C THR A 124 -13.70 -3.02 12.60
N CYS A 125 -12.66 -2.89 11.77
CA CYS A 125 -11.89 -4.04 11.25
C CYS A 125 -11.26 -4.84 12.38
N ILE A 126 -10.58 -4.17 13.31
CA ILE A 126 -9.88 -4.83 14.42
C ILE A 126 -10.88 -5.52 15.35
N LEU A 127 -11.98 -4.84 15.73
CA LEU A 127 -13.00 -5.43 16.60
C LEU A 127 -13.70 -6.60 15.92
N PHE A 128 -14.04 -6.47 14.64
CA PHE A 128 -14.69 -7.53 13.87
C PHE A 128 -13.83 -8.80 13.80
N THR A 129 -12.55 -8.69 13.42
CA THR A 129 -11.64 -9.84 13.36
C THR A 129 -11.40 -10.42 14.75
N THR A 130 -11.22 -9.57 15.77
CA THR A 130 -11.00 -10.01 17.16
C THR A 130 -12.18 -10.81 17.69
N ILE A 131 -13.41 -10.31 17.56
CA ILE A 131 -14.62 -10.99 18.03
C ILE A 131 -14.75 -12.34 17.32
N TRP A 132 -14.61 -12.35 15.99
CA TRP A 132 -14.75 -13.56 15.18
C TRP A 132 -13.78 -14.66 15.61
N TYR A 133 -12.47 -14.38 15.64
CA TYR A 133 -11.48 -15.39 15.99
C TYR A 133 -11.53 -15.80 17.46
N THR A 134 -11.89 -14.88 18.37
CA THR A 134 -12.06 -15.21 19.80
C THR A 134 -13.23 -16.17 20.00
N VAL A 135 -14.38 -15.89 19.38
CA VAL A 135 -15.57 -16.75 19.48
C VAL A 135 -15.30 -18.14 18.89
N LEU A 136 -14.65 -18.24 17.72
CA LEU A 136 -14.34 -19.55 17.14
C LEU A 136 -13.30 -20.33 17.95
N THR A 137 -12.32 -19.64 18.53
CA THR A 137 -11.22 -20.30 19.26
C THR A 137 -11.68 -20.81 20.62
N PHE A 138 -12.48 -20.03 21.37
CA PHE A 138 -12.93 -20.39 22.72
C PHE A 138 -14.33 -20.99 22.78
N GLY A 139 -15.20 -20.66 21.83
CA GLY A 139 -16.60 -21.10 21.82
C GLY A 139 -16.84 -22.43 21.11
N TYR A 140 -15.95 -22.87 20.22
CA TYR A 140 -16.14 -24.13 19.50
C TYR A 140 -15.68 -25.32 20.36
N PRO A 141 -16.58 -26.29 20.68
CA PRO A 141 -16.30 -27.36 21.64
C PRO A 141 -15.42 -28.44 21.01
N CYS A 142 -14.11 -28.21 20.91
CA CYS A 142 -13.20 -29.21 20.40
C CYS A 142 -11.84 -29.19 21.09
N LYS A 143 -11.24 -30.39 21.25
CA LYS A 143 -9.97 -30.55 21.95
C LYS A 143 -8.82 -30.20 21.00
N ASN A 144 -8.16 -29.08 21.26
CA ASN A 144 -6.97 -28.68 20.50
C ASN A 144 -5.81 -29.66 20.74
N SER A 145 -5.17 -30.09 19.64
CA SER A 145 -3.93 -30.87 19.66
C SER A 145 -2.81 -30.02 19.07
N PHE A 146 -1.86 -29.64 19.93
CA PHE A 146 -0.75 -28.75 19.59
C PHE A 146 0.50 -29.56 19.27
N GLY A 147 1.11 -29.27 18.13
CA GLY A 147 2.43 -29.80 17.77
C GLY A 147 3.49 -28.76 18.04
N TYR A 148 4.24 -28.87 19.14
CA TYR A 148 5.25 -27.89 19.56
C TYR A 148 6.46 -27.77 18.61
N CYS A 149 6.63 -28.72 17.70
CA CYS A 149 7.61 -28.70 16.62
C CYS A 149 7.04 -28.13 15.31
N ASN A 150 5.74 -27.84 15.25
CA ASN A 150 5.10 -27.21 14.11
C ASN A 150 5.08 -25.70 14.31
N PHE A 151 5.19 -24.97 13.20
CA PHE A 151 5.03 -23.53 13.20
C PHE A 151 3.67 -23.12 13.79
N GLN A 152 3.65 -22.13 14.68
CA GLN A 152 2.46 -21.68 15.42
C GLN A 152 1.72 -22.80 16.15
N CYS A 153 2.46 -23.81 16.61
CA CYS A 153 1.91 -25.00 17.26
C CYS A 153 0.92 -25.83 16.41
N GLY A 154 0.86 -25.58 15.09
CA GLY A 154 -0.05 -26.22 14.15
C GLY A 154 -1.33 -25.43 13.88
N SER A 155 -2.31 -26.10 13.28
CA SER A 155 -3.62 -25.51 12.96
C SER A 155 -4.64 -25.77 14.08
N LEU A 156 -5.48 -24.77 14.35
CA LEU A 156 -6.57 -24.82 15.31
C LEU A 156 -7.56 -25.95 14.98
N CYS A 157 -8.14 -26.53 16.03
CA CYS A 157 -8.97 -27.71 15.87
C CYS A 157 -10.26 -27.47 15.06
N TYR A 158 -10.88 -26.29 15.15
CA TYR A 158 -12.08 -25.99 14.35
C TYR A 158 -11.81 -25.99 12.83
N LEU A 159 -10.62 -25.55 12.42
CA LEU A 159 -10.19 -25.55 11.00
C LEU A 159 -10.00 -26.95 10.44
N LYS A 160 -9.55 -27.89 11.29
CA LYS A 160 -9.34 -29.29 10.90
C LYS A 160 -10.65 -30.07 10.84
N ASN A 161 -11.54 -29.84 11.80
CA ASN A 161 -12.76 -30.63 11.93
C ASN A 161 -13.85 -30.21 10.95
N VAL A 162 -13.95 -28.92 10.61
CA VAL A 162 -15.02 -28.39 9.77
C VAL A 162 -14.42 -27.63 8.58
N PRO A 163 -14.31 -28.26 7.39
CA PRO A 163 -13.71 -27.60 6.22
C PRO A 163 -14.47 -26.34 5.80
N ALA A 164 -15.77 -26.26 6.09
CA ALA A 164 -16.58 -25.08 5.82
C ALA A 164 -16.03 -23.82 6.51
N PHE A 165 -15.51 -23.91 7.74
CA PHE A 165 -14.89 -22.76 8.40
C PHE A 165 -13.60 -22.33 7.70
N THR A 166 -12.77 -23.27 7.25
CA THR A 166 -11.57 -22.96 6.47
C THR A 166 -11.91 -22.25 5.15
N HIS A 167 -12.95 -22.71 4.45
CA HIS A 167 -13.41 -22.05 3.22
C HIS A 167 -13.98 -20.66 3.49
N PHE A 168 -14.78 -20.52 4.56
CA PHE A 168 -15.35 -19.25 4.96
C PHE A 168 -14.26 -18.25 5.34
N GLU A 169 -13.30 -18.67 6.16
CA GLU A 169 -12.18 -17.86 6.60
C GLU A 169 -11.36 -17.36 5.40
N ASN A 170 -10.98 -18.28 4.52
CA ASN A 170 -10.24 -17.95 3.30
C ASN A 170 -11.04 -17.01 2.38
N SER A 171 -12.34 -17.20 2.25
CA SER A 171 -13.17 -16.39 1.36
C SER A 171 -13.40 -14.98 1.92
N MET A 172 -13.79 -14.88 3.19
CA MET A 172 -14.20 -13.62 3.80
C MET A 172 -13.02 -12.78 4.30
N PHE A 173 -12.00 -13.39 4.90
CA PHE A 173 -10.88 -12.65 5.50
C PHE A 173 -9.70 -12.47 4.55
N PHE A 174 -9.59 -13.29 3.49
CA PHE A 174 -8.49 -13.18 2.52
C PHE A 174 -8.98 -12.77 1.13
N MET A 175 -9.84 -13.57 0.48
CA MET A 175 -10.22 -13.32 -0.92
C MET A 175 -11.04 -12.03 -1.09
N PHE A 176 -11.96 -11.74 -0.17
CA PHE A 176 -12.77 -10.52 -0.21
C PHE A 176 -11.93 -9.23 -0.12
N PRO A 177 -11.13 -8.99 0.95
CA PRO A 177 -10.30 -7.78 1.00
C PRO A 177 -9.28 -7.73 -0.14
N LEU A 178 -8.71 -8.86 -0.54
CA LEU A 178 -7.77 -8.92 -1.66
C LEU A 178 -8.42 -8.47 -2.98
N SER A 179 -9.66 -8.90 -3.24
CA SER A 179 -10.41 -8.48 -4.44
C SER A 179 -10.65 -6.97 -4.46
N ILE A 180 -11.00 -6.37 -3.32
CA ILE A 180 -11.17 -4.92 -3.16
C ILE A 180 -9.85 -4.19 -3.43
N ILE A 181 -8.74 -4.70 -2.91
CA ILE A 181 -7.40 -4.13 -3.14
C ILE A 181 -7.11 -4.14 -4.65
N VAL A 182 -7.32 -5.27 -5.33
CA VAL A 182 -7.05 -5.41 -6.78
C VAL A 182 -7.92 -4.47 -7.60
N ILE A 183 -9.23 -4.51 -7.40
CA ILE A 183 -10.18 -3.68 -8.16
C ILE A 183 -9.90 -2.21 -7.92
N GLY A 184 -9.67 -1.82 -6.66
CA GLY A 184 -9.32 -0.44 -6.29
C GLY A 184 -8.03 0.02 -6.97
N ASN A 185 -6.97 -0.80 -6.96
CA ASN A 185 -5.69 -0.45 -7.61
C ASN A 185 -5.81 -0.36 -9.14
N ILE A 186 -6.46 -1.32 -9.79
CA ILE A 186 -6.68 -1.30 -11.25
C ILE A 186 -7.45 -0.04 -11.65
N THR A 187 -8.55 0.24 -10.95
CA THR A 187 -9.41 1.40 -11.23
C THR A 187 -8.65 2.71 -11.07
N LEU A 188 -7.81 2.79 -10.05
CA LEU A 188 -6.99 3.95 -9.77
C LEU A 188 -5.88 4.15 -10.83
N ILE A 189 -5.23 3.07 -11.28
CA ILE A 189 -4.25 3.12 -12.39
C ILE A 189 -4.92 3.64 -13.68
N ILE A 190 -6.07 3.08 -14.05
CA ILE A 190 -6.82 3.50 -15.24
C ILE A 190 -7.12 5.00 -15.18
N ARG A 191 -7.59 5.51 -14.04
CA ARG A 191 -7.87 6.94 -13.88
C ARG A 191 -6.64 7.82 -14.00
N VAL A 192 -5.51 7.41 -13.45
CA VAL A 192 -4.26 8.17 -13.59
C VAL A 192 -3.84 8.29 -15.04
N LEU A 193 -4.00 7.21 -15.82
CA LEU A 193 -3.72 7.20 -17.24
C LEU A 193 -4.67 8.12 -18.01
N VAL A 194 -5.97 8.10 -17.69
CA VAL A 194 -6.95 9.01 -18.31
C VAL A 194 -6.71 10.47 -17.91
N GLN A 195 -6.41 10.75 -16.64
CA GLN A 195 -6.15 12.12 -16.17
C GLN A 195 -4.83 12.69 -16.72
N LYS A 196 -3.87 11.84 -17.11
CA LYS A 196 -2.60 12.27 -17.72
C LYS A 196 -2.84 13.11 -18.98
N THR A 197 -3.83 12.75 -19.81
CA THR A 197 -4.12 13.47 -21.04
C THR A 197 -4.76 14.84 -20.75
N HIS A 198 -5.70 14.90 -19.81
CA HIS A 198 -6.39 16.13 -19.43
C HIS A 198 -5.48 17.13 -18.68
N MET A 199 -4.67 16.65 -17.73
CA MET A 199 -3.81 17.49 -16.88
C MET A 199 -2.65 18.15 -17.64
N LYS A 200 -2.15 17.52 -18.72
CA LYS A 200 -1.15 18.13 -19.61
C LYS A 200 -1.64 19.48 -20.18
N ARG A 201 -2.96 19.63 -20.37
CA ARG A 201 -3.58 20.84 -20.91
C ARG A 201 -3.68 21.98 -19.87
N GLN A 202 -3.79 21.66 -18.58
CA GLN A 202 -4.10 22.64 -17.51
C GLN A 202 -2.88 23.16 -16.72
N ARG A 203 -1.64 22.92 -17.16
CA ARG A 203 -0.38 23.32 -16.46
C ARG A 203 -0.25 22.87 -14.99
N ARG A 204 -1.12 22.00 -14.46
CA ARG A 204 -1.06 21.46 -13.07
C ARG A 204 -0.10 20.27 -12.91
N LEU A 205 1.07 20.33 -13.54
CA LEU A 205 2.05 19.23 -13.56
C LEU A 205 2.57 18.85 -12.16
N GLY A 206 2.68 19.82 -11.25
CA GLY A 206 3.21 19.59 -9.90
C GLY A 206 2.32 18.69 -9.02
N LEU A 207 1.00 18.93 -9.06
CA LEU A 207 0.01 18.13 -8.32
C LEU A 207 -0.09 16.71 -8.90
N TRP A 208 -0.11 16.58 -10.22
CA TRP A 208 -0.13 15.29 -10.90
C TRP A 208 1.09 14.42 -10.52
N ARG A 209 2.30 15.00 -10.52
CA ARG A 209 3.51 14.28 -10.06
C ARG A 209 3.48 13.92 -8.58
N ARG A 210 2.63 14.55 -7.75
CA ARG A 210 2.46 14.17 -6.33
C ARG A 210 1.57 12.96 -6.22
N ASN A 211 0.42 13.02 -6.89
CA ASN A 211 -0.55 11.93 -6.92
C ASN A 211 0.08 10.67 -7.53
N LEU A 212 0.79 10.79 -8.65
CA LEU A 212 1.42 9.65 -9.31
C LEU A 212 2.37 8.88 -8.38
N ARG A 213 3.17 9.57 -7.56
CA ARG A 213 4.09 8.90 -6.63
C ARG A 213 3.38 8.12 -5.53
N MET A 214 2.37 8.74 -4.90
CA MET A 214 1.56 8.08 -3.87
C MET A 214 0.86 6.83 -4.44
N ILE A 215 0.45 6.92 -5.69
CA ILE A 215 -0.20 5.83 -6.42
C ILE A 215 0.80 4.73 -6.73
N THR A 216 1.99 5.06 -7.25
CA THR A 216 3.06 4.07 -7.47
C THR A 216 3.43 3.33 -6.19
N GLN A 217 3.49 4.02 -5.04
CA GLN A 217 3.72 3.35 -3.75
C GLN A 217 2.62 2.33 -3.43
N LEU A 218 1.35 2.72 -3.56
CA LEU A 218 0.23 1.81 -3.30
C LEU A 218 0.24 0.62 -4.23
N THR A 219 0.43 0.87 -5.53
CA THR A 219 0.43 -0.17 -6.55
C THR A 219 1.54 -1.17 -6.29
N PHE A 220 2.73 -0.71 -5.88
CA PHE A 220 3.81 -1.61 -5.50
C PHE A 220 3.44 -2.45 -4.27
N ILE A 221 2.89 -1.84 -3.23
CA ILE A 221 2.42 -2.58 -2.05
C ILE A 221 1.37 -3.61 -2.48
N ALA A 222 0.39 -3.23 -3.29
CA ALA A 222 -0.63 -4.14 -3.80
C ALA A 222 -0.04 -5.30 -4.62
N ILE A 223 0.95 -5.05 -5.48
CA ILE A 223 1.65 -6.11 -6.22
C ILE A 223 2.34 -7.07 -5.25
N LEU A 224 2.96 -6.54 -4.20
CA LEU A 224 3.65 -7.34 -3.20
C LEU A 224 2.69 -8.17 -2.33
N TYR A 225 1.51 -7.64 -1.99
CA TYR A 225 0.44 -8.44 -1.37
C TYR A 225 -0.06 -9.53 -2.33
N MET A 226 -0.28 -9.17 -3.59
CA MET A 226 -0.78 -10.12 -4.60
C MET A 226 0.20 -11.26 -4.85
N SER A 227 1.50 -10.98 -4.93
CA SER A 227 2.52 -12.02 -5.16
C SER A 227 2.63 -13.02 -4.02
N ILE A 228 2.22 -12.65 -2.80
CA ILE A 228 2.30 -13.50 -1.62
C ILE A 228 0.96 -14.22 -1.37
N TYR A 229 -0.15 -13.48 -1.37
CA TYR A 229 -1.45 -14.03 -1.00
C TYR A 229 -2.11 -14.81 -2.13
N VAL A 230 -1.99 -14.38 -3.40
CA VAL A 230 -2.64 -15.10 -4.51
C VAL A 230 -2.14 -16.54 -4.63
N PRO A 231 -0.83 -16.82 -4.65
CA PRO A 231 -0.37 -18.20 -4.76
C PRO A 231 -0.73 -19.03 -3.51
N SER A 232 -0.75 -18.41 -2.32
CA SER A 232 -1.22 -19.07 -1.09
C SER A 232 -2.69 -19.49 -1.19
N CYS A 233 -3.56 -18.60 -1.69
CA CYS A 233 -4.97 -18.90 -1.95
C CYS A 233 -5.14 -19.99 -3.02
N ILE A 234 -4.37 -19.94 -4.11
CA ILE A 234 -4.39 -20.96 -5.16
C ILE A 234 -4.01 -22.32 -4.58
N LEU A 235 -2.94 -22.40 -3.77
CA LEU A 235 -2.53 -23.66 -3.12
C LEU A 235 -3.60 -24.18 -2.16
N LEU A 236 -4.33 -23.30 -1.47
CA LEU A 236 -5.41 -23.70 -0.56
C LEU A 236 -6.60 -24.25 -1.34
N ILE A 237 -7.02 -23.55 -2.40
CA ILE A 237 -8.10 -23.99 -3.29
C ILE A 237 -7.71 -25.33 -3.94
N PHE A 238 -6.51 -25.42 -4.51
CA PHE A 238 -5.97 -26.64 -5.11
C PHE A 238 -5.92 -27.80 -4.11
N GLY A 239 -5.43 -27.56 -2.90
CA GLY A 239 -5.40 -28.55 -1.82
C GLY A 239 -6.79 -29.04 -1.40
N SER A 240 -7.81 -28.18 -1.49
CA SER A 240 -9.20 -28.55 -1.19
C SER A 240 -9.85 -29.39 -2.29
N TYR A 241 -9.60 -29.09 -3.57
CA TYR A 241 -10.15 -29.87 -4.69
C TYR A 241 -9.45 -31.24 -4.85
N VAL A 242 -8.15 -31.33 -4.54
CA VAL A 242 -7.32 -32.53 -4.73
C VAL A 242 -7.23 -33.37 -3.44
N GLN A 243 -8.31 -33.43 -2.66
CA GLN A 243 -8.37 -34.10 -1.36
C GLN A 243 -8.12 -35.62 -1.37
N ARG A 244 -8.03 -36.26 -2.55
CA ARG A 244 -7.75 -37.70 -2.69
C ARG A 244 -6.36 -38.03 -3.26
N GLY A 245 -5.49 -37.05 -3.45
CA GLY A 245 -4.21 -37.25 -4.15
C GLY A 245 -2.97 -37.16 -3.27
N ARG A 246 -1.88 -37.78 -3.75
CA ARG A 246 -0.50 -37.67 -3.22
C ARG A 246 0.03 -36.22 -3.13
N LEU A 247 -0.68 -35.26 -3.73
CA LEU A 247 -0.29 -33.84 -3.86
C LEU A 247 -0.70 -32.97 -2.66
N GLN A 248 -1.69 -33.37 -1.86
CA GLN A 248 -2.12 -32.59 -0.68
C GLN A 248 -0.98 -32.35 0.34
N PRO A 249 -0.21 -33.36 0.79
CA PRO A 249 0.88 -33.14 1.73
C PRO A 249 1.97 -32.24 1.15
N TRP A 250 2.24 -32.35 -0.15
CA TRP A 250 3.17 -31.45 -0.84
C TRP A 250 2.67 -30.00 -0.82
N ALA A 251 1.42 -29.74 -1.19
CA ALA A 251 0.84 -28.39 -1.22
C ALA A 251 0.84 -27.75 0.18
N THR A 252 0.46 -28.50 1.22
CA THR A 252 0.50 -28.03 2.60
C THR A 252 1.93 -27.75 3.08
N SER A 253 2.90 -28.58 2.70
CA SER A 253 4.32 -28.38 3.02
C SER A 253 4.88 -27.13 2.36
N VAL A 254 4.65 -26.93 1.05
CA VAL A 254 5.08 -25.75 0.31
C VAL A 254 4.45 -24.47 0.88
N ARG A 255 3.14 -24.50 1.15
CA ARG A 255 2.43 -23.38 1.77
C ARG A 255 3.06 -22.99 3.10
N THR A 256 3.29 -23.97 3.96
CA THR A 256 3.80 -23.74 5.32
C THR A 256 5.26 -23.29 5.32
N ARG A 257 6.10 -23.84 4.44
CA ARG A 257 7.54 -23.52 4.39
C ARG A 257 7.87 -22.21 3.69
N TYR A 258 7.10 -21.81 2.68
CA TYR A 258 7.45 -20.63 1.87
C TYR A 258 6.49 -19.47 2.12
N PHE A 259 5.18 -19.68 1.88
CA PHE A 259 4.21 -18.58 1.86
C PHE A 259 3.95 -17.95 3.22
N ILE A 260 3.98 -18.75 4.28
CA ILE A 260 3.86 -18.24 5.65
C ILE A 260 5.00 -17.28 6.02
N HIS A 261 6.23 -17.54 5.55
CA HIS A 261 7.37 -16.67 5.81
C HIS A 261 7.42 -15.47 4.85
N LEU A 262 6.95 -15.63 3.61
CA LEU A 262 6.91 -14.55 2.63
C LEU A 262 6.08 -13.35 3.09
N LYS A 263 5.04 -13.54 3.92
CA LYS A 263 4.23 -12.42 4.45
C LYS A 263 5.07 -11.38 5.19
N TYR A 264 6.22 -11.76 5.73
CA TYR A 264 7.13 -10.82 6.37
C TYR A 264 7.86 -9.89 5.42
N LEU A 265 8.03 -10.28 4.16
CA LEU A 265 8.54 -9.36 3.15
C LEU A 265 7.60 -8.15 2.98
N ILE A 266 6.31 -8.30 3.31
CA ILE A 266 5.35 -7.19 3.37
C ILE A 266 5.73 -6.24 4.49
N VAL A 267 5.85 -6.77 5.71
CA VAL A 267 6.14 -5.99 6.92
C VAL A 267 7.49 -5.29 6.79
N PHE A 268 8.52 -5.98 6.28
CA PHE A 268 9.83 -5.37 6.01
C PHE A 268 9.78 -4.41 4.82
N GLY A 269 9.05 -4.73 3.75
CA GLY A 269 8.99 -3.91 2.53
C GLY A 269 8.23 -2.60 2.70
N CYS A 270 7.15 -2.59 3.49
CA CYS A 270 6.30 -1.42 3.72
C CYS A 270 7.06 -0.15 4.15
N PRO A 271 7.90 -0.14 5.20
CA PRO A 271 8.63 1.06 5.61
C PRO A 271 9.56 1.58 4.51
N PHE A 272 10.27 0.70 3.80
CA PHE A 272 11.11 1.11 2.66
C PHE A 272 10.28 1.74 1.55
N MET A 273 9.10 1.19 1.27
CA MET A 273 8.20 1.73 0.25
C MET A 273 7.59 3.07 0.65
N VAL A 274 7.24 3.26 1.92
CA VAL A 274 6.77 4.54 2.46
C VAL A 274 7.87 5.58 2.37
N LEU A 275 9.09 5.25 2.82
CA LEU A 275 10.27 6.12 2.72
C LEU A 275 10.60 6.47 1.27
N ALA A 276 10.51 5.50 0.35
CA ALA A 276 10.83 5.68 -1.06
C ALA A 276 9.95 6.73 -1.76
N GLY A 277 8.71 6.95 -1.30
CA GLY A 277 7.86 8.00 -1.88
C GLY A 277 7.85 9.32 -1.11
N GLN A 278 8.51 9.41 0.05
CA GLN A 278 8.70 10.70 0.72
C GLN A 278 9.65 11.57 -0.09
N ARG A 279 9.15 12.75 -0.52
CA ARG A 279 9.92 13.70 -1.33
C ARG A 279 11.11 14.30 -0.58
N GLU A 280 11.00 14.37 0.73
CA GLU A 280 11.98 14.99 1.61
C GLU A 280 13.24 14.12 1.66
N MET A 281 13.07 12.80 1.79
CA MET A 281 14.18 11.84 1.70
C MET A 281 14.92 11.96 0.37
N HIS A 282 14.22 11.99 -0.76
CA HIS A 282 14.86 12.20 -2.07
C HIS A 282 15.63 13.53 -2.16
N ARG A 283 15.08 14.61 -1.59
CA ARG A 283 15.76 15.92 -1.52
C ARG A 283 16.99 15.87 -0.62
N MET A 284 16.91 15.19 0.52
CA MET A 284 18.03 15.01 1.45
C MET A 284 19.14 14.18 0.80
N ILE A 285 18.81 13.03 0.21
CA ILE A 285 19.76 12.18 -0.52
C ILE A 285 20.42 12.96 -1.65
N LYS A 286 19.64 13.71 -2.46
CA LYS A 286 20.20 14.53 -3.53
C LYS A 286 21.15 15.61 -2.99
N LYS A 287 20.81 16.26 -1.87
CA LYS A 287 21.70 17.24 -1.20
C LYS A 287 22.98 16.58 -0.69
N LEU A 288 22.90 15.39 -0.10
CA LEU A 288 24.06 14.64 0.37
C LEU A 288 24.97 14.22 -0.79
N LEU A 289 24.40 13.69 -1.87
CA LEU A 289 25.13 13.33 -3.08
C LEU A 289 25.77 14.55 -3.76
N CYS A 290 25.05 15.67 -3.87
CA CYS A 290 25.61 16.92 -4.38
C CYS A 290 26.75 17.44 -3.51
N ARG A 291 26.63 17.38 -2.16
CA ARG A 291 27.71 17.75 -1.23
C ARG A 291 28.92 16.84 -1.36
N ALA A 292 28.71 15.53 -1.50
CA ALA A 292 29.79 14.55 -1.70
C ALA A 292 30.51 14.77 -3.04
N TYR A 293 29.75 15.05 -4.11
CA TYR A 293 30.30 15.38 -5.42
C TYR A 293 31.09 16.70 -5.38
N GLN A 294 30.55 17.73 -4.75
CA GLN A 294 31.23 19.02 -4.61
C GLN A 294 32.53 18.90 -3.79
N ARG A 295 32.54 18.10 -2.72
CA ARG A 295 33.77 17.82 -1.94
C ARG A 295 34.85 17.13 -2.77
N ARG A 296 34.48 16.22 -3.68
CA ARG A 296 35.45 15.58 -4.60
C ARG A 296 35.98 16.56 -5.65
N SER A 297 35.18 17.53 -6.08
CA SER A 297 35.61 18.55 -7.05
C SER A 297 36.53 19.62 -6.46
N THR A 298 36.54 19.81 -5.13
CA THR A 298 37.49 20.68 -4.42
C THR A 298 38.84 20.00 -4.15
N GLN A 299 39.19 18.96 -4.92
CA GLN A 299 40.56 18.46 -4.95
C GLN A 299 41.43 19.56 -5.58
N VAL A 300 42.23 20.21 -4.73
CA VAL A 300 43.08 21.36 -5.03
C VAL A 300 43.95 21.04 -6.24
N TYR A 301 43.66 21.68 -7.38
CA TYR A 301 44.64 21.74 -8.46
C TYR A 301 45.87 22.48 -7.89
N PRO A 302 47.08 21.90 -7.93
CA PRO A 302 48.27 22.65 -7.53
C PRO A 302 48.32 23.91 -8.39
N MET A 303 48.34 25.08 -7.75
CA MET A 303 48.62 26.33 -8.45
C MET A 303 50.00 26.18 -9.07
N THR A 304 50.05 25.90 -10.36
CA THR A 304 51.24 26.11 -11.15
C THR A 304 51.49 27.61 -11.15
N ILE A 305 52.43 28.03 -10.31
CA ILE A 305 52.96 29.39 -10.26
C ILE A 305 53.53 29.66 -11.66
N MET A 306 52.78 30.36 -12.51
CA MET A 306 53.32 30.88 -13.76
C MET A 306 54.29 31.99 -13.42
N ASN A 307 55.57 31.63 -13.46
CA ASN A 307 56.70 32.53 -13.32
C ASN A 307 56.66 33.54 -14.47
N THR A 308 56.09 34.71 -14.20
CA THR A 308 56.08 35.84 -15.12
C THR A 308 57.47 36.46 -15.06
N ARG A 309 58.30 36.18 -16.07
CA ARG A 309 59.54 36.94 -16.30
C ARG A 309 59.16 38.32 -16.83
N CYS A 310 59.56 39.36 -16.10
CA CYS A 310 59.64 40.73 -16.61
C CYS A 310 60.88 40.88 -17.49
#